data_AF-A0A7J6SKM8-F1
#
_entry.id   AF-A0A7J6SKM8-F1
#
_cell.length_a   1.000
_cell.length_b   1.000
_cell.length_c   1.000
_cell.angle_alpha   90.00
_cell.angle_beta   90.00
_cell.angle_gamma   90.00
#
_symmetry.space_group_name_H-M   'P 1'
#
loop_
_entity.id
_entity.type
_entity.pdbx_description
1 polymer ?
#
loop_
_entity_poly.entity_id
_entity_poly.type
_entity_poly.pdbx_seq_one_letter_code
_entity_poly.pdbx_strand_id
1 'polypeptide(L)'
;MYQHRTVKAVEAMIKEAFKLAAPYIEIKGHNEDGVEVFKPLSESIEDPQALCVMTNWLAHYIEHANSVRFVGNQVPGIPALEQASQILKDIQRRRIWKVVVKFSGVPEEGIIEKICSHSTFLTPDALELAVAAYNWGMGENNPMEHVRFVSKCGGHAVHMREPELAIQGGMLPATFKEQYTSIICRSADPKLISEAERCVKAYRDETSTESTLADKMVAMTPVKYTSDVNSRIRQMRSSEPAVKLNFAAQKRARTSTGISEHTSPRKVVKRSKAAKRNPRS
;
A
#
# COMPACT_ATOMS: atom_id res chain seq x y z
N MET A 1 -3.50 -8.90 -0.06
CA MET A 1 -2.92 -9.64 1.08
C MET A 1 -2.71 -8.74 2.31
N TYR A 2 -1.98 -7.62 2.19
CA TYR A 2 -1.68 -6.70 3.31
C TYR A 2 -2.89 -6.08 4.02
N GLN A 3 -4.00 -5.89 3.30
CA GLN A 3 -5.19 -5.22 3.83
C GLN A 3 -6.33 -6.19 4.13
N HIS A 4 -6.04 -7.48 4.30
CA HIS A 4 -7.05 -8.48 4.62
C HIS A 4 -7.68 -8.21 5.99
N ARG A 5 -9.01 -8.41 6.12
CA ARG A 5 -9.76 -8.08 7.35
C ARG A 5 -9.17 -8.69 8.62
N THR A 6 -8.75 -9.96 8.56
CA THR A 6 -8.15 -10.65 9.71
C THR A 6 -6.75 -10.14 10.01
N VAL A 7 -6.00 -9.72 8.98
CA VAL A 7 -4.68 -9.12 9.18
C VAL A 7 -4.84 -7.80 9.93
N LYS A 8 -5.82 -6.95 9.54
CA LYS A 8 -6.12 -5.70 10.27
C LYS A 8 -6.57 -5.92 11.71
N ALA A 9 -7.38 -6.93 11.97
CA ALA A 9 -7.75 -7.28 13.33
C ALA A 9 -6.54 -7.72 14.18
N VAL A 10 -5.65 -8.55 13.62
CA VAL A 10 -4.42 -8.99 14.31
C VAL A 10 -3.45 -7.82 14.52
N GLU A 11 -3.26 -6.94 13.52
CA GLU A 11 -2.45 -5.73 13.66
C GLU A 11 -2.96 -4.83 14.79
N ALA A 12 -4.28 -4.63 14.88
CA ALA A 12 -4.90 -3.86 15.96
C ALA A 12 -4.65 -4.51 17.35
N MET A 13 -4.79 -5.84 17.45
CA MET A 13 -4.47 -6.57 18.68
C MET A 13 -2.99 -6.43 19.09
N ILE A 14 -2.06 -6.60 18.16
CA ILE A 14 -0.62 -6.45 18.42
C ILE A 14 -0.31 -5.01 18.86
N LYS A 15 -0.86 -4.02 18.15
CA LYS A 15 -0.70 -2.61 18.51
C LYS A 15 -1.20 -2.31 19.92
N GLU A 16 -2.36 -2.82 20.31
CA GLU A 16 -2.89 -2.63 21.67
C GLU A 16 -2.01 -3.31 22.72
N ALA A 17 -1.55 -4.54 22.47
CA ALA A 17 -0.65 -5.24 23.38
C ALA A 17 0.67 -4.46 23.58
N PHE A 18 1.27 -3.95 22.51
CA PHE A 18 2.48 -3.14 22.58
C PHE A 18 2.23 -1.79 23.27
N LYS A 19 1.08 -1.15 23.05
CA LYS A 19 0.69 0.08 23.75
C LYS A 19 0.61 -0.12 25.26
N LEU A 20 0.00 -1.23 25.69
CA LEU A 20 -0.10 -1.58 27.12
C LEU A 20 1.26 -1.95 27.73
N ALA A 21 2.14 -2.59 26.97
CA ALA A 21 3.45 -3.02 27.45
C ALA A 21 4.54 -1.95 27.39
N ALA A 22 4.42 -0.97 26.50
CA ALA A 22 5.45 0.04 26.24
C ALA A 22 5.99 0.76 27.49
N PRO A 23 5.16 1.14 28.49
CA PRO A 23 5.66 1.81 29.70
C PRO A 23 6.56 0.94 30.60
N TYR A 24 6.57 -0.37 30.39
CA TYR A 24 7.23 -1.35 31.26
C TYR A 24 8.38 -2.08 30.56
N ILE A 25 8.67 -1.70 29.32
CA ILE A 25 9.73 -2.30 28.52
C ILE A 25 10.78 -1.25 28.27
N GLU A 26 11.99 -1.56 28.70
CA GLU A 26 13.17 -0.78 28.41
C GLU A 26 14.16 -1.58 27.57
N ILE A 27 14.78 -0.91 26.61
CA ILE A 27 15.78 -1.48 25.72
C ILE A 27 17.10 -0.78 25.99
N LYS A 28 18.17 -1.57 26.04
CA LYS A 28 19.53 -1.04 26.23
C LYS A 28 19.95 -0.25 24.99
N GLY A 29 20.40 0.96 25.22
CA GLY A 29 20.82 1.91 24.21
C GLY A 29 21.91 2.86 24.72
N HIS A 30 22.07 4.00 24.05
CA HIS A 30 23.02 5.06 24.40
C HIS A 30 22.36 6.43 24.54
N ASN A 31 22.85 7.24 25.48
CA ASN A 31 22.53 8.66 25.59
C ASN A 31 23.35 9.52 24.63
N GLU A 32 23.06 10.83 24.57
CA GLU A 32 23.77 11.80 23.73
C GLU A 32 25.29 11.82 24.00
N ASP A 33 25.70 11.56 25.24
CA ASP A 33 27.11 11.46 25.65
C ASP A 33 27.77 10.10 25.32
N GLY A 34 27.06 9.18 24.66
CA GLY A 34 27.56 7.83 24.34
C GLY A 34 27.61 6.87 25.53
N VAL A 35 26.93 7.18 26.63
CA VAL A 35 26.83 6.32 27.83
C VAL A 35 25.68 5.33 27.67
N GLU A 36 25.92 4.06 28.02
CA GLU A 36 24.91 3.02 27.99
C GLU A 36 23.79 3.30 29.00
N VAL A 37 22.54 3.31 28.52
CA VAL A 37 21.34 3.50 29.34
C VAL A 37 20.19 2.61 28.87
N PHE A 38 19.21 2.41 29.75
CA PHE A 38 17.94 1.80 29.38
C PHE A 38 16.97 2.90 28.94
N LYS A 39 16.37 2.74 27.76
CA LYS A 39 15.38 3.68 27.21
C LYS A 39 14.03 2.99 27.09
N PRO A 40 12.92 3.71 27.32
CA PRO A 40 11.59 3.15 27.11
C PRO A 40 11.39 2.79 25.63
N LEU A 41 10.46 1.86 25.38
CA LEU A 41 10.18 1.36 24.03
C LEU A 41 9.84 2.47 23.02
N SER A 42 9.16 3.52 23.46
CA SER A 42 8.78 4.68 22.61
C SER A 42 9.97 5.53 22.17
N GLU A 43 11.01 5.64 23.01
CA GLU A 43 12.21 6.45 22.73
C GLU A 43 13.30 5.66 22.01
N SER A 44 13.12 4.34 21.87
CA SER A 44 14.08 3.45 21.22
C SER A 44 14.27 3.75 19.73
N ILE A 45 13.39 4.53 19.10
CA ILE A 45 13.54 4.99 17.72
C ILE A 45 14.67 6.02 17.55
N GLU A 46 15.00 6.75 18.61
CA GLU A 46 16.00 7.83 18.58
C GLU A 46 17.44 7.31 18.74
N ASP A 47 17.61 6.06 19.18
CA ASP A 47 18.91 5.42 19.29
C ASP A 47 19.02 4.22 18.32
N PRO A 48 19.91 4.29 17.30
CA PRO A 48 20.14 3.19 16.38
C PRO A 48 20.44 1.84 17.05
N GLN A 49 21.11 1.84 18.20
CA GLN A 49 21.42 0.60 18.91
C GLN A 49 20.18 -0.02 19.55
N ALA A 50 19.39 0.78 20.27
CA ALA A 50 18.11 0.33 20.81
C ALA A 50 17.17 -0.13 19.68
N LEU A 51 17.11 0.62 18.57
CA LEU A 51 16.28 0.29 17.40
C LEU A 51 16.66 -1.07 16.78
N CYS A 52 17.97 -1.37 16.67
CA CYS A 52 18.43 -2.67 16.13
C CYS A 52 17.97 -3.87 16.97
N VAL A 53 17.75 -3.66 18.28
CA VAL A 53 17.26 -4.70 19.18
C VAL A 53 15.74 -4.85 19.07
N MET A 54 15.01 -3.79 18.73
CA MET A 54 13.55 -3.79 18.61
C MET A 54 13.07 -4.60 17.40
N THR A 55 12.85 -5.89 17.61
CA THR A 55 12.36 -6.82 16.57
C THR A 55 11.25 -7.72 17.12
N ASN A 56 10.79 -8.69 16.32
CA ASN A 56 9.64 -9.54 16.63
C ASN A 56 9.79 -10.38 17.91
N TRP A 57 11.00 -10.58 18.44
CA TRP A 57 11.19 -11.29 19.72
C TRP A 57 10.46 -10.57 20.86
N LEU A 58 10.25 -9.26 20.75
CA LEU A 58 9.59 -8.48 21.78
C LEU A 58 8.13 -8.92 22.00
N ALA A 59 7.46 -9.37 20.94
CA ALA A 59 6.12 -9.95 21.07
C ALA A 59 6.15 -11.22 21.94
N HIS A 60 7.13 -12.10 21.73
CA HIS A 60 7.31 -13.30 22.58
C HIS A 60 7.69 -12.94 24.01
N TYR A 61 8.49 -11.89 24.20
CA TYR A 61 8.82 -11.38 25.53
C TYR A 61 7.58 -10.89 26.27
N ILE A 62 6.74 -10.07 25.64
CA ILE A 62 5.46 -9.60 26.20
C ILE A 62 4.52 -10.78 26.48
N GLU A 63 4.44 -11.74 25.56
CA GLU A 63 3.61 -12.94 25.71
C GLU A 63 3.96 -13.74 26.98
N HIS A 64 5.25 -13.80 27.34
CA HIS A 64 5.75 -14.57 28.47
C HIS A 64 6.15 -13.74 29.70
N ALA A 65 5.90 -12.43 29.70
CA ALA A 65 6.34 -11.51 30.76
C ALA A 65 5.92 -11.95 32.17
N ASN A 66 4.73 -12.55 32.32
CA ASN A 66 4.22 -13.05 33.61
C ASN A 66 4.58 -14.52 33.90
N SER A 67 5.20 -15.21 32.95
CA SER A 67 5.61 -16.62 33.09
C SER A 67 7.10 -16.76 33.35
N VAL A 68 7.88 -15.69 33.16
CA VAL A 68 9.33 -15.65 33.36
C VAL A 68 9.62 -14.78 34.58
N ARG A 69 10.21 -15.39 35.62
CA ARG A 69 10.74 -14.66 36.77
C ARG A 69 12.24 -14.53 36.62
N PHE A 70 12.74 -13.31 36.45
CA PHE A 70 14.18 -13.06 36.50
C PHE A 70 14.65 -13.17 37.96
N VAL A 71 15.66 -14.00 38.21
CA VAL A 71 16.30 -14.12 39.53
C VAL A 71 16.97 -12.78 39.85
N GLY A 72 16.35 -11.97 40.72
CA GLY A 72 16.89 -10.66 41.14
C GLY A 72 15.88 -9.53 41.16
N ASN A 73 14.85 -9.54 40.30
CA ASN A 73 13.83 -8.50 40.24
C ASN A 73 12.45 -9.14 40.42
N GLN A 74 11.80 -8.90 41.57
CA GLN A 74 10.38 -9.17 41.71
C GLN A 74 9.63 -8.13 40.89
N VAL A 75 9.25 -8.46 39.65
CA VAL A 75 8.28 -7.63 38.92
C VAL A 75 6.92 -7.93 39.56
N PRO A 76 6.26 -6.95 40.22
CA PRO A 76 4.88 -7.14 40.66
C PRO A 76 4.03 -7.51 39.45
N GLY A 77 2.96 -8.29 39.64
CA GLY A 77 2.02 -8.59 38.56
C GLY A 77 1.40 -7.30 38.04
N ILE A 78 1.96 -6.74 36.96
CA ILE A 78 1.51 -5.49 36.35
C ILE A 78 0.27 -5.83 35.52
N PRO A 79 -0.94 -5.33 35.87
CA PRO A 79 -2.16 -5.69 35.16
C PRO A 79 -2.11 -5.36 33.67
N ALA A 80 -1.44 -4.28 33.28
CA ALA A 80 -1.29 -3.89 31.88
C ALA A 80 -0.44 -4.90 31.07
N LEU A 81 0.64 -5.42 31.64
CA LEU A 81 1.44 -6.49 31.01
C LEU A 81 0.68 -7.81 30.95
N GLU A 82 -0.16 -8.09 31.95
CA GLU A 82 -1.05 -9.25 31.92
C GLU A 82 -2.08 -9.17 30.79
N GLN A 83 -2.71 -8.00 30.63
CA GLN A 83 -3.61 -7.74 29.52
C GLN A 83 -2.89 -7.85 28.17
N ALA A 84 -1.70 -7.26 28.04
CA ALA A 84 -0.88 -7.36 26.83
C ALA A 84 -0.52 -8.82 26.49
N SER A 85 -0.06 -9.59 27.47
CA SER A 85 0.24 -11.02 27.35
C SER A 85 -1.00 -11.81 26.92
N GLN A 86 -2.16 -11.51 27.51
CA GLN A 86 -3.42 -12.19 27.20
C GLN A 86 -3.88 -11.91 25.77
N ILE A 87 -3.76 -10.67 25.27
CA ILE A 87 -4.08 -10.31 23.88
C ILE A 87 -3.22 -11.13 22.90
N LEU A 88 -1.91 -11.23 23.15
CA LEU A 88 -1.01 -12.02 22.28
C LEU A 88 -1.34 -13.52 22.31
N LYS A 89 -1.67 -14.07 23.48
CA LYS A 89 -2.14 -15.46 23.61
C LYS A 89 -3.46 -15.70 22.89
N ASP A 90 -4.36 -14.72 22.88
CA ASP A 90 -5.64 -14.82 22.17
C ASP A 90 -5.44 -14.84 20.65
N ILE A 91 -4.44 -14.13 20.11
CA ILE A 91 -4.02 -14.27 18.70
C ILE A 91 -3.61 -15.72 18.40
N GLN A 92 -2.74 -16.30 19.23
CA GLN A 92 -2.27 -17.70 19.06
C GLN A 92 -3.42 -18.71 19.11
N ARG A 93 -4.37 -18.50 20.03
CA ARG A 93 -5.59 -19.30 20.19
C ARG A 93 -6.67 -19.00 19.15
N ARG A 94 -6.40 -18.10 18.19
CA ARG A 94 -7.34 -17.64 17.16
C ARG A 94 -8.62 -16.99 17.72
N ARG A 95 -8.57 -16.44 18.93
CA ARG A 95 -9.61 -15.58 19.52
C ARG A 95 -9.41 -14.15 19.05
N ILE A 96 -9.51 -13.97 17.74
CA ILE A 96 -9.20 -12.71 17.06
C ILE A 96 -10.42 -11.80 17.11
N TRP A 97 -10.17 -10.51 17.35
CA TRP A 97 -11.16 -9.44 17.21
C TRP A 97 -11.87 -9.47 15.85
N LYS A 98 -13.10 -8.95 15.81
CA LYS A 98 -13.95 -9.05 14.61
C LYS A 98 -14.12 -7.71 13.95
N VAL A 99 -13.83 -7.67 12.65
CA VAL A 99 -14.23 -6.57 11.78
C VAL A 99 -15.73 -6.67 11.56
N VAL A 100 -16.46 -5.73 12.14
CA VAL A 100 -17.93 -5.64 12.11
C VAL A 100 -18.37 -5.07 10.78
N VAL A 101 -17.74 -3.98 10.35
CA VAL A 101 -18.16 -3.22 9.18
C VAL A 101 -16.95 -2.62 8.46
N LYS A 102 -17.06 -2.50 7.13
CA LYS A 102 -16.16 -1.76 6.26
C LYS A 102 -16.98 -0.75 5.41
N PHE A 103 -16.49 0.48 5.25
CA PHE A 103 -17.03 1.46 4.29
C PHE A 103 -15.91 2.24 3.62
N SER A 104 -16.22 2.82 2.47
CA SER A 104 -15.37 3.78 1.78
C SER A 104 -15.45 5.16 2.43
N GLY A 105 -14.33 5.87 2.48
CA GLY A 105 -14.25 7.27 2.92
C GLY A 105 -13.43 7.47 4.19
N VAL A 106 -13.19 8.76 4.47
CA VAL A 106 -12.51 9.24 5.68
C VAL A 106 -13.51 9.14 6.84
N PRO A 107 -13.11 8.57 7.98
CA PRO A 107 -13.99 8.53 9.15
C PRO A 107 -14.22 9.93 9.68
N GLU A 108 -15.44 10.20 10.11
CA GLU A 108 -15.73 11.40 10.90
C GLU A 108 -15.07 11.31 12.28
N GLU A 109 -14.66 12.44 12.84
CA GLU A 109 -14.23 12.50 14.24
C GLU A 109 -15.39 12.10 15.17
N GLY A 110 -15.07 11.34 16.21
CA GLY A 110 -16.07 10.90 17.17
C GLY A 110 -17.02 9.79 16.68
N ILE A 111 -16.70 9.13 15.55
CA ILE A 111 -17.60 8.11 14.97
C ILE A 111 -17.89 6.94 15.94
N ILE A 112 -16.90 6.54 16.75
CA ILE A 112 -17.07 5.44 17.71
C ILE A 112 -18.10 5.85 18.78
N GLU A 113 -17.99 7.06 19.29
CA GLU A 113 -18.86 7.64 20.31
C GLU A 113 -20.29 7.76 19.78
N LYS A 114 -20.47 8.20 18.53
CA LYS A 114 -21.78 8.23 17.85
C LYS A 114 -22.37 6.83 17.71
N ILE A 115 -21.59 5.85 17.27
CA ILE A 115 -22.04 4.45 17.18
C ILE A 115 -22.46 3.93 18.56
N CYS A 116 -21.64 4.15 19.59
CA CYS A 116 -21.93 3.69 20.95
C CYS A 116 -23.16 4.36 21.56
N SER A 117 -23.55 5.56 21.10
CA SER A 117 -24.77 6.25 21.56
C SER A 117 -26.06 5.48 21.26
N HIS A 118 -26.04 4.57 20.28
CA HIS A 118 -27.17 3.69 19.95
C HIS A 118 -27.24 2.42 20.81
N SER A 119 -26.29 2.21 21.74
CA SER A 119 -26.24 1.05 22.63
C SER A 119 -26.43 1.44 24.09
N THR A 120 -26.92 0.49 24.89
CA THR A 120 -26.99 0.63 26.35
C THR A 120 -25.82 0.01 27.09
N PHE A 121 -24.98 -0.80 26.41
CA PHE A 121 -23.88 -1.53 27.04
C PHE A 121 -22.59 -1.62 26.20
N LEU A 122 -22.59 -1.13 24.97
CA LEU A 122 -21.36 -1.01 24.17
C LEU A 122 -20.59 0.24 24.59
N THR A 123 -19.36 0.08 25.05
CA THR A 123 -18.48 1.19 25.42
C THR A 123 -17.57 1.57 24.25
N PRO A 124 -17.12 2.84 24.15
CA PRO A 124 -16.14 3.26 23.13
C PRO A 124 -14.88 2.39 23.12
N ASP A 125 -14.39 2.00 24.30
CA ASP A 125 -13.22 1.13 24.47
C ASP A 125 -13.42 -0.29 23.91
N ALA A 126 -14.66 -0.71 23.65
CA ALA A 126 -14.96 -2.01 23.04
C ALA A 126 -14.79 -2.00 21.51
N LEU A 127 -14.62 -0.82 20.90
CA LEU A 127 -14.47 -0.64 19.46
C LEU A 127 -13.11 -0.03 19.11
N GLU A 128 -12.64 -0.34 17.90
CA GLU A 128 -11.45 0.26 17.33
C GLU A 128 -11.66 0.61 15.85
N LEU A 129 -11.12 1.77 15.47
CA LEU A 129 -11.15 2.27 14.10
C LEU A 129 -9.87 1.87 13.37
N ALA A 130 -10.02 1.15 12.25
CA ALA A 130 -8.92 0.80 11.37
C ALA A 130 -9.11 1.45 9.99
N VAL A 131 -8.17 2.32 9.62
CA VAL A 131 -8.17 2.99 8.32
C VAL A 131 -7.18 2.31 7.39
N ALA A 132 -7.63 1.99 6.18
CA ALA A 132 -6.84 1.41 5.11
C ALA A 132 -6.89 2.32 3.88
N ALA A 133 -5.79 3.00 3.60
CA ALA A 133 -5.61 3.76 2.37
C ALA A 133 -4.95 2.89 1.28
N TYR A 134 -5.53 2.91 0.09
CA TYR A 134 -5.04 2.27 -1.11
C TYR A 134 -4.68 3.37 -2.08
N ASN A 135 -3.43 3.42 -2.51
CA ASN A 135 -3.03 4.31 -3.56
C ASN A 135 -1.94 3.68 -4.40
N TRP A 136 -1.61 4.33 -5.51
CA TRP A 136 -0.60 3.86 -6.46
C TRP A 136 0.81 4.33 -6.08
N GLY A 137 1.08 4.57 -4.79
CA GLY A 137 2.36 5.03 -4.27
C GLY A 137 2.58 6.54 -4.34
N MET A 138 1.70 7.29 -4.99
CA MET A 138 1.79 8.75 -5.14
C MET A 138 0.52 9.49 -4.66
N GLY A 139 -0.18 8.91 -3.67
CA GLY A 139 -1.41 9.50 -3.15
C GLY A 139 -2.50 9.55 -4.21
N GLU A 140 -3.03 10.73 -4.51
CA GLU A 140 -4.09 10.93 -5.51
C GLU A 140 -3.56 11.00 -6.94
N ASN A 141 -2.25 11.16 -7.10
CA ASN A 141 -1.62 11.34 -8.39
C ASN A 141 -1.38 10.00 -9.09
N ASN A 142 -1.52 10.02 -10.41
CA ASN A 142 -1.19 8.90 -11.26
C ASN A 142 0.34 8.78 -11.40
N PRO A 143 0.98 7.71 -10.91
CA PRO A 143 2.44 7.58 -11.01
C PRO A 143 2.92 7.49 -12.46
N MET A 144 2.07 7.08 -13.41
CA MET A 144 2.43 6.95 -14.82
C MET A 144 2.78 8.30 -15.47
N GLU A 145 2.25 9.40 -14.95
CA GLU A 145 2.60 10.75 -15.43
C GLU A 145 4.06 11.10 -15.11
N HIS A 146 4.63 10.49 -14.08
CA HIS A 146 6.02 10.69 -13.67
C HIS A 146 6.99 9.70 -14.32
N VAL A 147 6.49 8.77 -15.13
CA VAL A 147 7.30 7.80 -15.88
C VAL A 147 7.69 8.37 -17.24
N ARG A 148 8.96 8.18 -17.61
CA ARG A 148 9.47 8.52 -18.95
C ARG A 148 9.58 7.27 -19.81
N PHE A 149 9.08 7.38 -21.03
CA PHE A 149 9.09 6.34 -22.05
C PHE A 149 10.09 6.69 -23.14
N VAL A 150 10.73 5.68 -23.72
CA VAL A 150 11.59 5.84 -24.90
C VAL A 150 11.02 4.97 -26.01
N SER A 151 10.82 5.54 -27.18
CA SER A 151 10.35 4.78 -28.35
C SER A 151 11.51 4.00 -28.95
N LYS A 152 11.24 2.79 -29.46
CA LYS A 152 12.23 1.97 -30.21
C LYS A 152 12.87 2.74 -31.38
N CYS A 153 12.13 3.68 -31.98
CA CYS A 153 12.58 4.47 -33.11
C CYS A 153 13.01 5.90 -32.72
N GLY A 154 12.98 6.26 -31.43
CA GLY A 154 13.29 7.61 -30.94
C GLY A 154 14.51 7.63 -30.01
N GLY A 155 15.31 8.70 -30.07
CA GLY A 155 16.50 8.88 -29.23
C GLY A 155 16.29 9.68 -27.93
N HIS A 156 15.06 10.03 -27.60
CA HIS A 156 14.73 10.91 -26.47
C HIS A 156 13.56 10.36 -25.66
N ALA A 157 13.59 10.66 -24.36
CA ALA A 157 12.58 10.22 -23.41
C ALA A 157 11.40 11.20 -23.38
N VAL A 158 10.18 10.66 -23.40
CA VAL A 158 8.92 11.42 -23.43
C VAL A 158 8.00 10.97 -22.30
N HIS A 159 7.15 11.87 -21.82
CA HIS A 159 6.06 11.50 -20.91
C HIS A 159 4.82 11.11 -21.72
N MET A 160 4.13 10.05 -21.32
CA MET A 160 2.79 9.74 -21.84
C MET A 160 1.75 10.48 -20.99
N ARG A 161 0.87 11.25 -21.63
CA ARG A 161 -0.19 11.97 -20.92
C ARG A 161 -1.42 11.08 -20.72
N GLU A 162 -2.19 11.31 -19.66
CA GLU A 162 -3.40 10.53 -19.36
C GLU A 162 -4.39 10.36 -20.53
N PRO A 163 -4.67 11.37 -21.38
CA PRO A 163 -5.52 11.17 -22.54
C PRO A 163 -4.95 10.13 -23.50
N GLU A 164 -3.62 10.08 -23.67
CA GLU A 164 -2.95 9.12 -24.56
C GLU A 164 -3.02 7.68 -23.99
N LEU A 165 -2.96 7.54 -22.66
CA LEU A 165 -3.13 6.27 -21.95
C LEU A 165 -4.60 5.80 -21.96
N ALA A 166 -5.55 6.72 -21.83
CA ALA A 166 -6.98 6.43 -21.85
C ALA A 166 -7.50 6.11 -23.27
N ILE A 167 -6.97 6.78 -24.31
CA ILE A 167 -7.35 6.57 -25.72
C ILE A 167 -6.96 5.16 -26.21
N GLN A 168 -5.92 4.53 -25.65
CA GLN A 168 -5.51 3.19 -26.06
C GLN A 168 -6.31 2.04 -25.42
N GLY A 169 -7.14 2.27 -24.40
CA GLY A 169 -7.79 1.16 -23.70
C GLY A 169 -9.02 1.46 -22.84
N GLY A 170 -9.42 2.71 -22.64
CA GLY A 170 -10.71 3.11 -22.03
C GLY A 170 -11.03 2.58 -20.62
N MET A 171 -10.11 1.90 -19.94
CA MET A 171 -10.36 1.16 -18.69
C MET A 171 -9.42 1.57 -17.54
N LEU A 172 -8.96 2.82 -17.51
CA LEU A 172 -8.16 3.32 -16.39
C LEU A 172 -9.07 3.77 -15.24
N PRO A 173 -8.64 3.57 -13.97
CA PRO A 173 -9.33 4.15 -12.83
C PRO A 173 -9.38 5.67 -12.95
N ALA A 174 -10.53 6.26 -12.61
CA ALA A 174 -10.67 7.72 -12.53
C ALA A 174 -10.01 8.30 -11.26
N THR A 175 -9.80 7.47 -10.24
CA THR A 175 -9.15 7.84 -8.98
C THR A 175 -8.02 6.86 -8.67
N PHE A 176 -6.89 7.39 -8.20
CA PHE A 176 -5.70 6.60 -7.85
C PHE A 176 -5.54 6.40 -6.34
N LYS A 177 -6.48 6.93 -5.56
CA LYS A 177 -6.58 6.79 -4.11
C LYS A 177 -7.98 6.35 -3.71
N GLU A 178 -8.04 5.33 -2.87
CA GLU A 178 -9.25 4.90 -2.18
C GLU A 178 -8.93 4.77 -0.70
N GLN A 179 -9.89 5.09 0.16
CA GLN A 179 -9.75 4.89 1.59
C GLN A 179 -10.92 4.07 2.09
N TYR A 180 -10.63 3.08 2.92
CA TYR A 180 -11.64 2.29 3.60
C TYR A 180 -11.45 2.39 5.10
N THR A 181 -12.55 2.64 5.78
CA THR A 181 -12.63 2.63 7.22
C THR A 181 -13.30 1.35 7.67
N SER A 182 -12.71 0.67 8.64
CA SER A 182 -13.24 -0.54 9.25
C SER A 182 -13.44 -0.34 10.74
N ILE A 183 -14.55 -0.85 11.26
CA ILE A 183 -14.84 -0.87 12.70
C ILE A 183 -14.57 -2.27 13.21
N ILE A 184 -13.72 -2.37 14.21
CA ILE A 184 -13.28 -3.61 14.84
C ILE A 184 -13.91 -3.68 16.24
N CYS A 185 -14.60 -4.76 16.56
CA CYS A 185 -15.01 -5.06 17.92
C CYS A 185 -13.85 -5.78 18.62
N ARG A 186 -13.40 -5.24 19.76
CA ARG A 186 -12.32 -5.77 20.61
C ARG A 186 -12.72 -7.03 21.41
N SER A 187 -13.80 -7.69 21.01
CA SER A 187 -14.29 -8.92 21.61
C SER A 187 -14.56 -9.97 20.55
N ALA A 188 -14.40 -11.24 20.95
CA ALA A 188 -14.85 -12.39 20.17
C ALA A 188 -16.24 -12.87 20.61
N ASP A 189 -16.88 -12.22 21.60
CA ASP A 189 -18.21 -12.55 22.09
C ASP A 189 -19.28 -12.23 21.03
N PRO A 190 -20.06 -13.22 20.56
CA PRO A 190 -21.13 -13.03 19.59
C PRO A 190 -22.15 -11.95 19.99
N LYS A 191 -22.41 -11.76 21.30
CA LYS A 191 -23.38 -10.75 21.77
C LYS A 191 -22.88 -9.34 21.52
N LEU A 192 -21.64 -9.05 21.90
CA LEU A 192 -21.01 -7.75 21.66
C LEU A 192 -20.84 -7.46 20.17
N ILE A 193 -20.50 -8.48 19.37
CA ILE A 193 -20.38 -8.36 17.93
C ILE A 193 -21.73 -8.00 17.31
N SER A 194 -22.80 -8.72 17.66
CA SER A 194 -24.14 -8.49 17.12
C SER A 194 -24.66 -7.10 17.50
N GLU A 195 -24.37 -6.66 18.73
CA GLU A 195 -24.73 -5.32 19.19
C GLU A 195 -23.96 -4.23 18.43
N ALA A 196 -22.65 -4.42 18.22
CA ALA A 196 -21.86 -3.50 17.41
C ALA A 196 -22.38 -3.43 15.96
N GLU A 197 -22.73 -4.56 15.35
CA GLU A 197 -23.34 -4.62 14.01
C GLU A 197 -24.65 -3.83 13.96
N ARG A 198 -25.52 -4.01 14.97
CA ARG A 198 -26.79 -3.29 15.10
C ARG A 198 -26.59 -1.78 15.23
N CYS A 199 -25.66 -1.34 16.09
CA CYS A 199 -25.41 0.09 16.33
C CYS A 199 -24.81 0.78 15.11
N VAL A 200 -23.88 0.11 14.42
CA VAL A 200 -23.31 0.64 13.17
C VAL A 200 -24.38 0.75 12.08
N LYS A 201 -25.32 -0.21 12.02
CA LYS A 201 -26.44 -0.13 11.08
C LYS A 201 -27.35 1.07 11.39
N ALA A 202 -27.73 1.26 12.67
CA ALA A 202 -28.56 2.40 13.09
C ALA A 202 -27.91 3.75 12.72
N TYR A 203 -26.63 3.93 13.06
CA TYR A 203 -25.87 5.13 12.70
C TYR A 203 -25.84 5.39 11.17
N ARG A 204 -25.71 4.32 10.37
CA ARG A 204 -25.72 4.43 8.90
C ARG A 204 -27.07 4.79 8.33
N ASP A 205 -28.13 4.25 8.90
CA ASP A 205 -29.48 4.55 8.45
C ASP A 205 -29.79 6.04 8.70
N GLU A 206 -29.37 6.59 9.84
CA GLU A 206 -29.48 8.01 10.18
C GLU A 206 -28.65 8.92 9.24
N THR A 207 -27.36 8.63 9.08
CA THR A 207 -26.48 9.41 8.18
C THR A 207 -26.89 9.31 6.70
N SER A 208 -27.45 8.18 6.27
CA SER A 208 -27.98 8.02 4.91
C SER A 208 -29.27 8.79 4.67
N THR A 209 -30.05 9.07 5.71
CA THR A 209 -31.22 9.95 5.65
C THR A 209 -30.84 11.43 5.70
N GLU A 210 -29.71 11.78 6.33
CA GLU A 210 -29.20 13.16 6.37
C GLU A 210 -28.50 13.57 5.07
N SER A 211 -27.79 12.66 4.38
CA SER A 211 -27.29 12.93 3.01
C SER A 211 -28.47 13.01 2.03
N THR A 212 -28.89 14.22 1.70
CA THR A 212 -30.12 14.47 0.95
C THR A 212 -30.01 13.94 -0.50
N LEU A 213 -31.15 13.59 -1.11
CA LEU A 213 -31.30 13.13 -2.50
C LEU A 213 -30.48 13.93 -3.54
N ALA A 214 -30.21 15.20 -3.25
CA ALA A 214 -29.37 16.10 -4.05
C ALA A 214 -27.92 15.60 -4.22
N ASP A 215 -27.28 15.07 -3.18
CA ASP A 215 -25.89 14.59 -3.24
C ASP A 215 -25.76 13.32 -4.10
N LYS A 216 -26.80 12.46 -4.06
CA LYS A 216 -26.89 11.24 -4.89
C LYS A 216 -27.11 11.58 -6.37
N MET A 217 -27.80 12.69 -6.69
CA MET A 217 -27.98 13.15 -8.06
C MET A 217 -26.70 13.74 -8.66
N VAL A 218 -25.86 14.41 -7.87
CA VAL A 218 -24.57 14.95 -8.32
C VAL A 218 -23.59 13.82 -8.70
N ALA A 219 -23.50 12.77 -7.87
CA ALA A 219 -22.60 11.63 -8.11
C ALA A 219 -22.99 10.76 -9.32
N MET A 220 -24.25 10.79 -9.76
CA MET A 220 -24.72 10.05 -10.95
C MET A 220 -24.52 10.81 -12.26
N THR A 221 -24.00 12.04 -12.22
CA THR A 221 -23.73 12.80 -13.45
C THR A 221 -22.44 12.27 -14.07
N PRO A 222 -22.47 11.68 -15.28
CA PRO A 222 -21.26 11.22 -15.94
C PRO A 222 -20.33 12.40 -16.17
N VAL A 223 -19.04 12.25 -15.85
CA VAL A 223 -18.02 13.25 -16.21
C VAL A 223 -18.01 13.34 -17.74
N LYS A 224 -18.57 14.43 -18.27
CA LYS A 224 -18.45 14.76 -19.69
C LYS A 224 -17.00 15.14 -19.94
N TYR A 225 -16.19 14.19 -20.38
CA TYR A 225 -14.99 14.52 -21.15
C TYR A 225 -15.47 15.18 -22.44
N THR A 226 -15.52 16.51 -22.47
CA THR A 226 -15.89 17.22 -23.69
C THR A 226 -14.84 16.88 -24.75
N SER A 227 -15.33 16.50 -25.92
CA SER A 227 -14.57 16.11 -27.10
C SER A 227 -13.82 17.28 -27.76
N ASP A 228 -13.38 18.27 -26.98
CA ASP A 228 -12.65 19.45 -27.47
C ASP A 228 -11.18 19.16 -27.83
N VAL A 229 -10.74 17.91 -27.69
CA VAL A 229 -9.42 17.47 -28.18
C VAL A 229 -9.39 17.37 -29.72
N ASN A 230 -10.55 17.23 -30.39
CA ASN A 230 -10.60 17.08 -31.85
C ASN A 230 -10.40 18.39 -32.63
N SER A 231 -10.61 19.56 -32.02
CA SER A 231 -10.45 20.85 -32.69
C SER A 231 -9.00 21.33 -32.73
N ARG A 232 -8.18 21.02 -31.71
CA ARG A 232 -6.75 21.40 -31.68
C ARG A 232 -5.85 20.54 -32.58
N ILE A 233 -6.19 19.26 -32.80
CA ILE A 233 -5.41 18.38 -33.69
C ILE A 233 -5.63 18.73 -35.18
N ARG A 234 -6.80 19.29 -35.55
CA ARG A 234 -7.04 19.77 -36.93
C ARG A 234 -6.25 21.03 -37.27
N GLN A 235 -6.00 21.92 -36.31
CA GLN A 235 -5.22 23.14 -36.55
C GLN A 235 -3.70 22.89 -36.65
N MET A 236 -3.15 21.90 -35.95
CA MET A 236 -1.72 21.56 -36.10
C MET A 236 -1.38 20.81 -37.39
N ARG A 237 -2.35 20.14 -38.03
CA ARG A 237 -2.13 19.49 -39.34
C ARG A 237 -2.18 20.46 -40.53
N SER A 238 -2.66 21.69 -40.34
CA SER A 238 -2.76 22.69 -41.41
C SER A 238 -1.58 23.67 -41.48
N SER A 239 -0.60 23.55 -40.59
CA SER A 239 0.54 24.46 -40.50
C SER A 239 1.89 23.72 -40.59
N GLU A 240 2.09 22.95 -41.65
CA GLU A 240 3.44 22.58 -42.13
C GLU A 240 3.58 23.05 -43.59
N PRO A 241 4.65 23.76 -43.96
CA PRO A 241 4.85 24.21 -45.34
C PRO A 241 5.20 23.00 -46.22
N ALA A 242 4.46 22.85 -47.32
CA ALA A 242 4.71 21.83 -48.34
C ALA A 242 6.10 22.02 -48.98
N VAL A 243 7.04 21.14 -48.64
CA VAL A 243 8.29 20.98 -49.40
C VAL A 243 7.94 20.31 -50.73
N LYS A 244 7.91 21.11 -51.80
CA LYS A 244 7.76 20.64 -53.18
C LYS A 244 9.01 19.86 -53.61
N LEU A 245 8.90 18.53 -53.68
CA LEU A 245 9.87 17.69 -54.39
C LEU A 245 9.44 17.59 -55.86
N ASN A 246 10.17 18.30 -56.72
CA ASN A 246 10.01 18.25 -58.18
C ASN A 246 10.45 16.89 -58.71
N PHE A 247 9.51 16.10 -59.24
CA PHE A 247 9.81 14.97 -60.11
C PHE A 247 9.96 15.47 -61.55
N ALA A 248 11.20 15.58 -62.03
CA ALA A 248 11.49 15.68 -63.45
C ALA A 248 12.12 14.37 -63.92
N ALA A 249 11.39 13.66 -64.78
CA ALA A 249 11.84 12.46 -65.45
C ALA A 249 12.86 12.78 -66.55
N GLN A 250 13.95 12.03 -66.63
CA GLN A 250 14.71 11.92 -67.87
C GLN A 250 15.10 10.47 -68.16
N LYS A 251 14.83 10.08 -69.40
CA LYS A 251 14.76 8.72 -69.97
C LYS A 251 16.08 8.37 -70.68
N ARG A 252 16.38 7.06 -70.72
CA ARG A 252 17.21 6.28 -71.71
C ARG A 252 18.75 6.41 -71.57
N ALA A 253 19.61 5.41 -71.81
CA ALA A 253 19.51 4.12 -72.50
C ALA A 253 20.57 3.08 -72.03
N ARG A 254 20.26 1.80 -72.31
CA ARG A 254 21.08 0.56 -72.50
C ARG A 254 22.63 0.66 -72.51
N THR A 255 23.29 -0.33 -71.87
CA THR A 255 23.97 -1.48 -72.53
C THR A 255 24.46 -2.53 -71.52
N SER A 256 24.62 -3.75 -72.05
CA SER A 256 24.88 -5.06 -71.44
C SER A 256 26.35 -5.38 -71.14
N THR A 257 26.57 -6.35 -70.23
CA THR A 257 27.67 -7.36 -70.06
C THR A 257 28.01 -7.45 -68.57
N GLY A 258 28.35 -8.57 -67.94
CA GLY A 258 28.60 -9.94 -68.33
C GLY A 258 28.72 -10.80 -67.06
N ILE A 259 28.79 -12.11 -67.27
CA ILE A 259 28.80 -13.21 -66.28
C ILE A 259 30.11 -13.24 -65.47
N SER A 260 30.07 -13.59 -64.19
CA SER A 260 31.03 -14.54 -63.56
C SER A 260 30.69 -14.83 -62.09
N GLU A 261 30.77 -16.12 -61.79
CA GLU A 261 30.76 -16.78 -60.48
C GLU A 261 31.91 -16.31 -59.57
N HIS A 262 31.74 -16.43 -58.25
CA HIS A 262 32.70 -17.14 -57.37
C HIS A 262 32.24 -17.17 -55.88
N THR A 263 31.96 -18.39 -55.42
CA THR A 263 32.40 -19.03 -54.15
C THR A 263 32.59 -18.22 -52.85
N SER A 264 31.81 -18.63 -51.85
CA SER A 264 32.08 -18.78 -50.40
C SER A 264 33.53 -19.14 -50.01
N PRO A 265 34.02 -18.91 -48.75
CA PRO A 265 33.48 -19.64 -47.60
C PRO A 265 33.49 -19.01 -46.19
N ARG A 266 32.55 -19.56 -45.40
CA ARG A 266 32.56 -19.76 -43.94
C ARG A 266 33.96 -19.93 -43.34
N LYS A 267 34.21 -19.27 -42.19
CA LYS A 267 35.20 -19.71 -41.20
C LYS A 267 34.53 -20.10 -39.88
N VAL A 268 34.71 -21.37 -39.55
CA VAL A 268 34.44 -22.04 -38.27
C VAL A 268 35.69 -21.95 -37.41
N VAL A 269 35.56 -21.60 -36.13
CA VAL A 269 36.55 -21.91 -35.07
C VAL A 269 35.76 -22.24 -33.79
N LYS A 270 35.47 -23.52 -33.54
CA LYS A 270 36.15 -24.47 -32.64
C LYS A 270 36.26 -24.05 -31.17
N ARG A 271 35.46 -24.77 -30.35
CA ARG A 271 35.60 -25.02 -28.91
C ARG A 271 36.98 -25.59 -28.57
N SER A 272 37.50 -25.25 -27.39
CA SER A 272 38.38 -26.09 -26.59
C SER A 272 37.90 -26.14 -25.13
N LYS A 273 37.75 -27.38 -24.64
CA LYS A 273 37.62 -27.76 -23.23
C LYS A 273 39.03 -27.84 -22.62
N ALA A 274 39.20 -27.44 -21.36
CA ALA A 274 40.16 -28.06 -20.46
C ALA A 274 39.67 -27.95 -19.01
N ALA A 275 39.63 -29.09 -18.35
CA ALA A 275 39.27 -29.28 -16.95
C ALA A 275 40.53 -29.30 -16.08
N LYS A 276 40.42 -28.91 -14.81
CA LYS A 276 41.19 -29.52 -13.70
C LYS A 276 40.55 -29.20 -12.32
N ARG A 277 39.99 -30.25 -11.72
CA ARG A 277 39.97 -30.60 -10.27
C ARG A 277 41.39 -30.42 -9.68
N ASN A 278 41.71 -30.26 -8.39
CA ASN A 278 41.15 -30.41 -7.02
C ASN A 278 42.30 -29.91 -6.06
N PRO A 279 42.35 -30.10 -4.72
CA PRO A 279 41.33 -30.29 -3.67
C PRO A 279 41.56 -29.36 -2.43
N ARG A 280 40.76 -29.61 -1.40
CA ARG A 280 40.76 -29.12 0.00
C ARG A 280 42.11 -29.17 0.72
N SER A 281 42.27 -28.22 1.66
CA SER A 281 42.57 -28.47 3.08
C SER A 281 41.74 -27.49 3.92
#